data_AF-F3FR28-F1
#
_entry.id   AF-F3FR28-F1
#
_cell.length_a   1.000
_cell.length_b   1.000
_cell.length_c   1.000
_cell.angle_alpha   90.00
_cell.angle_beta   90.00
_cell.angle_gamma   90.00
#
_symmetry.space_group_name_H-M   'P 1'
#
loop_
_entity.id
_entity.type
_entity.pdbx_description
1 polymer ?
#
loop_
_entity_poly.entity_id
_entity_poly.type
_entity_poly.pdbx_seq_one_letter_code
_entity_poly.pdbx_strand_id
1 'polypeptide(L)'
;MRFILLILGLDVLGIGLAIPVMPTLIATIWPSSAEHVSLALGVALTLYSAMQFLCAPLLGALSDCHGRRPILLLALAGMCLGNLMAGFAGSLTVLLIGRAIAGITAA
;
A
#
# COMPACT_ATOMS: atom_id res chain seq x y z
N MET A 1 -9.98 0.07 -22.31
CA MET A 1 -10.80 -0.59 -21.27
C MET A 1 -10.14 -1.82 -20.66
N ARG A 2 -9.87 -2.90 -21.42
CA ARG A 2 -9.29 -4.17 -20.90
C ARG A 2 -8.02 -3.99 -20.04
N PHE A 3 -7.10 -3.13 -20.47
CA PHE A 3 -5.86 -2.84 -19.73
C PHE A 3 -6.10 -2.25 -18.33
N ILE A 4 -7.01 -1.28 -18.23
CA ILE A 4 -7.34 -0.62 -16.96
C ILE A 4 -8.00 -1.62 -16.02
N LEU A 5 -8.90 -2.47 -16.54
CA LEU A 5 -9.56 -3.51 -15.77
C LEU A 5 -8.57 -4.55 -15.21
N LEU A 6 -7.54 -4.92 -15.99
CA LEU A 6 -6.48 -5.82 -15.53
C LEU A 6 -5.67 -5.21 -14.39
N ILE A 7 -5.28 -3.94 -14.52
CA ILE A 7 -4.52 -3.25 -13.47
C ILE A 7 -5.37 -3.09 -12.21
N LEU A 8 -6.60 -2.62 -12.35
CA LEU A 8 -7.53 -2.48 -11.23
C LEU A 8 -7.79 -3.83 -10.54
N GLY A 9 -7.93 -4.90 -11.32
CA GLY A 9 -8.06 -6.25 -10.77
C GLY A 9 -6.84 -6.68 -9.95
N LEU A 10 -5.63 -6.42 -10.46
CA LEU A 10 -4.40 -6.72 -9.73
C LEU A 10 -4.26 -5.88 -8.46
N ASP A 11 -4.70 -4.63 -8.51
CA ASP A 11 -4.68 -3.69 -7.39
C ASP A 11 -5.57 -4.16 -6.24
N VAL A 12 -6.84 -4.47 -6.56
CA VAL A 12 -7.83 -4.99 -5.59
C VAL A 12 -7.39 -6.32 -4.99
N LEU A 13 -6.76 -7.20 -5.77
CA LEU A 13 -6.18 -8.45 -5.25
C LEU A 13 -5.05 -8.18 -4.25
N GLY A 14 -4.17 -7.22 -4.54
CA GLY A 14 -3.07 -6.84 -3.64
C GLY A 14 -3.58 -6.34 -2.29
N ILE A 15 -4.55 -5.41 -2.30
CA ILE A 15 -5.16 -4.88 -1.07
C ILE A 15 -5.95 -5.98 -0.33
N GLY A 16 -6.71 -6.80 -1.07
CA GLY A 16 -7.50 -7.90 -0.51
C GLY A 16 -6.65 -8.94 0.23
N LEU A 17 -5.44 -9.21 -0.25
CA LEU A 17 -4.47 -10.07 0.44
C LEU A 17 -3.76 -9.36 1.60
N ALA A 18 -3.51 -8.06 1.49
CA ALA A 18 -2.81 -7.31 2.52
C ALA A 18 -3.59 -7.21 3.85
N ILE A 19 -4.92 -7.09 3.80
CA ILE A 19 -5.78 -6.96 4.98
C ILE A 19 -5.61 -8.13 5.99
N PRO A 20 -5.72 -9.41 5.60
CA PRO A 20 -5.53 -10.54 6.52
C PRO A 20 -4.06 -10.80 6.89
N VAL A 21 -3.12 -10.41 6.03
CA VAL A 21 -1.68 -10.67 6.21
C VAL A 21 -1.01 -9.62 7.13
N MET A 22 -1.49 -8.38 7.15
CA MET A 22 -0.89 -7.32 7.99
C MET A 22 -0.87 -7.65 9.50
N PRO A 23 -1.97 -8.14 10.13
CA PRO A 23 -1.98 -8.48 11.54
C PRO A 23 -0.95 -9.56 11.91
N THR A 24 -0.82 -10.57 11.05
CA THR A 24 0.11 -11.67 11.26
C THR A 24 1.56 -11.21 11.10
N LEU A 25 1.87 -10.38 10.10
CA LEU A 25 3.20 -9.78 9.96
C LEU A 25 3.59 -8.93 11.17
N ILE A 26 2.72 -8.04 11.64
CA ILE A 26 3.02 -7.20 12.80
C ILE A 26 3.24 -8.05 14.06
N ALA A 27 2.44 -9.11 14.26
CA ALA A 27 2.62 -10.02 15.38
C ALA A 27 3.97 -10.78 15.34
N THR A 28 4.51 -11.08 14.15
CA THR A 28 5.84 -11.72 14.02
C THR A 28 7.00 -10.78 14.30
N ILE A 29 6.86 -9.50 13.95
CA ILE A 29 7.94 -8.50 14.06
C ILE A 29 7.97 -7.86 15.45
N TRP A 30 6.80 -7.72 16.08
CA TRP A 30 6.63 -7.01 17.35
C TRP A 30 5.87 -7.91 18.35
N PRO A 31 6.55 -8.93 18.93
CA PRO A 31 5.96 -9.84 19.91
C PRO A 31 5.68 -9.08 21.22
N SER A 32 4.49 -8.48 21.29
CA SER A 32 4.02 -7.67 22.41
C SER A 32 2.52 -7.94 22.61
N SER A 33 1.91 -7.33 23.62
CA SER A 33 0.48 -7.55 23.91
C SER A 33 -0.41 -7.19 22.71
N ALA A 34 -1.56 -7.86 22.61
CA ALA A 34 -2.52 -7.69 21.50
C ALA A 34 -2.94 -6.23 21.26
N GLU A 35 -2.90 -5.39 22.30
CA GLU A 35 -3.16 -3.95 22.23
C GLU A 35 -2.11 -3.18 21.39
N HIS A 36 -0.84 -3.56 21.48
CA HIS A 36 0.20 -2.90 20.70
C HIS A 36 0.13 -3.30 19.22
N VAL A 37 -0.25 -4.54 18.93
CA VAL A 37 -0.48 -5.02 17.55
C VAL A 37 -1.65 -4.28 16.91
N SER A 38 -2.76 -4.11 17.64
CA SER A 38 -3.92 -3.37 17.12
C SER A 38 -3.61 -1.88 16.91
N LEU A 39 -2.83 -1.26 17.80
CA LEU A 39 -2.39 0.12 17.63
C LEU A 39 -1.46 0.28 16.42
N ALA A 40 -0.50 -0.62 16.25
CA ALA A 40 0.40 -0.63 15.09
C ALA A 40 -0.34 -0.83 13.77
N LEU A 41 -1.35 -1.72 13.74
CA LEU A 41 -2.26 -1.89 12.60
C LEU A 41 -3.04 -0.60 12.31
N GLY A 42 -3.59 0.04 13.35
CA GLY A 42 -4.31 1.30 13.21
C GLY A 42 -3.43 2.38 12.58
N VAL A 43 -2.21 2.56 13.10
CA VAL A 43 -1.24 3.51 12.55
C VAL A 43 -0.87 3.19 11.10
N ALA A 44 -0.64 1.91 10.79
CA ALA A 44 -0.32 1.48 9.43
C ALA A 44 -1.46 1.78 8.43
N LEU A 45 -2.72 1.52 8.82
CA LEU A 45 -3.90 1.81 8.01
C LEU A 45 -4.12 3.31 7.85
N THR A 46 -4.02 4.09 8.94
CA THR A 46 -4.15 5.55 8.88
C THR A 46 -3.08 6.17 7.99
N LEU A 47 -1.83 5.72 8.10
CA LEU A 47 -0.73 6.21 7.27
C LEU A 47 -0.97 5.89 5.79
N TYR A 48 -1.39 4.66 5.47
CA TYR A 48 -1.73 4.26 4.11
C TYR A 48 -2.85 5.14 3.53
N SER A 49 -3.97 5.28 4.26
CA SER A 49 -5.11 6.08 3.82
C SER A 49 -4.80 7.57 3.72
N ALA A 50 -3.96 8.10 4.61
CA ALA A 50 -3.51 9.48 4.54
C ALA A 50 -2.66 9.72 3.28
N MET A 51 -1.68 8.86 3.00
CA MET A 51 -0.88 8.98 1.78
C MET A 51 -1.71 8.81 0.52
N GLN A 52 -2.66 7.87 0.52
CA GLN A 52 -3.61 7.71 -0.58
C GLN A 52 -4.44 8.97 -0.79
N PHE A 53 -4.99 9.56 0.28
CA PHE A 53 -5.79 10.78 0.19
C PHE A 53 -4.99 11.97 -0.38
N LEU A 54 -3.74 12.14 0.04
CA LEU A 54 -2.88 13.23 -0.43
C LEU A 54 -2.41 13.00 -1.88
N CYS A 55 -2.05 11.77 -2.23
CA CYS A 55 -1.41 11.46 -3.51
C CYS A 55 -2.40 11.07 -4.62
N ALA A 56 -3.62 10.65 -4.29
CA ALA A 56 -4.65 10.33 -5.28
C ALA A 56 -4.93 11.47 -6.28
N PRO A 57 -5.21 12.73 -5.85
CA PRO A 57 -5.43 13.81 -6.80
C PRO A 57 -4.17 14.16 -7.61
N LEU A 58 -2.98 14.03 -6.99
CA LEU A 58 -1.70 14.31 -7.65
C LEU A 58 -1.43 13.31 -8.78
N LEU A 59 -1.56 12.01 -8.50
CA LEU A 59 -1.38 10.94 -9.49
C LEU A 59 -2.47 10.96 -10.55
N GLY A 60 -3.71 11.30 -10.19
CA GLY A 60 -4.80 11.52 -11.14
C GLY A 60 -4.47 12.62 -12.15
N ALA A 61 -4.03 13.80 -11.66
CA ALA A 61 -3.63 14.91 -12.52
C ALA A 61 -2.41 14.56 -13.39
N LEU A 62 -1.40 13.89 -12.84
CA LEU A 62 -0.24 13.40 -13.59
C LEU A 62 -0.64 12.42 -14.69
N SER A 63 -1.59 11.52 -14.39
CA SER A 63 -2.16 10.53 -15.30
C SER A 63 -2.90 11.17 -16.46
N ASP A 64 -3.60 12.26 -16.22
CA ASP A 64 -4.32 12.99 -17.26
C ASP A 64 -3.34 13.79 -18.16
N CYS A 65 -2.21 14.28 -17.64
CA CYS A 65 -1.21 15.01 -18.42
C CYS A 65 -0.25 14.13 -19.24
N HIS A 66 0.25 13.02 -18.68
CA HIS A 66 1.25 12.16 -19.34
C HIS A 66 0.64 10.89 -19.98
N GLY A 67 -0.69 10.77 -19.92
CA GLY A 67 -1.45 9.64 -20.45
C GLY A 67 -1.55 8.48 -19.46
N ARG A 68 -2.74 7.87 -19.37
CA ARG A 68 -3.10 6.93 -18.30
C ARG A 68 -2.23 5.67 -18.18
N ARG A 69 -1.70 5.14 -19.29
CA ARG A 69 -0.96 3.86 -19.29
C ARG A 69 0.34 3.88 -18.47
N PRO A 70 1.28 4.82 -18.68
CA PRO A 70 2.53 4.87 -17.92
C PRO A 70 2.33 5.12 -16.43
N ILE A 71 1.40 6.02 -16.03
CA ILE A 71 1.16 6.27 -14.59
C ILE A 71 0.55 5.05 -13.91
N LEU A 72 -0.40 4.35 -14.54
CA LEU A 72 -0.99 3.15 -13.94
C LEU A 72 0.04 2.03 -13.73
N LEU A 73 1.00 1.88 -14.64
CA LEU A 73 2.10 0.92 -14.47
C LEU A 73 3.07 1.35 -13.36
N LEU A 74 3.35 2.64 -13.24
CA LEU A 74 4.19 3.19 -12.17
C LEU A 74 3.51 3.02 -10.81
N ALA A 75 2.20 3.27 -10.72
CA ALA A 75 1.40 3.05 -9.53
C ALA A 75 1.42 1.58 -9.10
N LEU A 76 1.20 0.67 -10.06
CA LEU A 76 1.27 -0.76 -9.81
C LEU A 76 2.67 -1.21 -9.34
N ALA A 77 3.73 -0.67 -9.93
CA ALA A 77 5.11 -0.95 -9.53
C ALA A 77 5.40 -0.44 -8.11
N GLY A 78 4.94 0.78 -7.78
CA GLY A 78 5.06 1.33 -6.43
C GLY A 78 4.28 0.53 -5.39
N MET A 79 3.07 0.08 -5.71
CA MET A 79 2.30 -0.79 -4.83
C MET A 79 3.01 -2.13 -4.62
N CYS A 80 3.58 -2.71 -5.68
CA CYS A 80 4.37 -3.93 -5.60
C CYS A 80 5.57 -3.74 -4.67
N LEU A 81 6.34 -2.66 -4.83
CA LEU A 81 7.48 -2.33 -3.98
C LEU A 81 7.07 -2.13 -2.52
N GLY A 82 6.01 -1.35 -2.25
CA GLY A 82 5.53 -1.11 -0.89
C GLY A 82 5.03 -2.39 -0.19
N ASN A 83 4.43 -3.32 -0.94
CA ASN A 83 4.05 -4.63 -0.42
C ASN A 83 5.23 -5.57 -0.21
N LEU A 84 6.23 -5.56 -1.11
CA LEU A 84 7.48 -6.31 -0.92
C LEU A 84 8.20 -5.84 0.35
N MET A 85 8.36 -4.52 0.52
CA MET A 85 9.01 -3.96 1.71
C MET A 85 8.28 -4.33 3.00
N ALA A 86 6.95 -4.31 2.99
CA ALA A 86 6.17 -4.72 4.15
C ALA A 86 6.24 -6.23 4.41
N GLY A 87 6.28 -7.05 3.37
CA GLY A 87 6.41 -8.51 3.49
C GLY A 87 7.77 -8.97 4.02
N PHE A 88 8.84 -8.24 3.70
CA PHE A 88 10.19 -8.48 4.21
C PHE A 88 10.57 -7.55 5.38
N ALA A 89 9.58 -6.92 6.03
CA ALA A 89 9.86 -5.99 7.11
C ALA A 89 10.46 -6.71 8.32
N GLY A 90 11.69 -6.35 8.69
CA GLY A 90 12.33 -6.81 9.93
C GLY A 90 12.03 -5.93 11.16
N SER A 91 11.34 -4.80 10.96
CA SER A 91 10.94 -3.88 12.02
C SER A 91 9.66 -3.12 11.65
N LEU A 92 8.97 -2.60 12.67
CA LEU A 92 7.75 -1.81 12.48
C LEU A 92 7.99 -0.60 11.57
N THR A 93 9.17 0.04 11.65
CA THR A 93 9.53 1.18 10.81
C THR A 93 9.59 0.81 9.34
N VAL A 94 10.20 -0.33 8.98
CA VAL A 94 10.26 -0.79 7.58
C VAL A 94 8.87 -1.11 7.06
N LEU A 95 8.01 -1.69 7.90
CA LEU A 95 6.61 -1.94 7.57
C LEU A 95 5.87 -0.64 7.28
N LEU A 96 6.01 0.38 8.14
CA LEU A 96 5.37 1.68 7.97
C LEU A 96 5.86 2.42 6.72
N ILE A 97 7.17 2.35 6.41
CA ILE A 97 7.71 2.90 5.15
C ILE A 97 7.08 2.19 3.95
N GLY A 98 6.99 0.86 3.98
CA GLY A 98 6.32 0.09 2.94
C GLY A 98 4.85 0.48 2.76
N ARG A 99 4.12 0.74 3.86
CA ARG A 99 2.74 1.24 3.81
C ARG A 99 2.63 2.64 3.22
N ALA A 100 3.54 3.55 3.57
CA ALA A 100 3.55 4.90 3.02
C ALA A 100 3.76 4.86 1.51
N ILE A 101 4.74 4.08 1.02
CA ILE A 101 5.00 3.91 -0.41
C ILE A 101 3.78 3.31 -1.12
N ALA A 102 3.20 2.24 -0.56
CA ALA A 102 2.01 1.63 -1.13
C ALA A 102 0.83 2.62 -1.20
N GLY A 103 0.64 3.43 -0.16
CA GLY A 103 -0.42 4.44 -0.09
C GLY A 103 -0.21 5.59 -1.08
N ILE A 104 1.02 6.06 -1.28
CA ILE A 104 1.34 7.07 -2.30
C ILE A 104 0.87 6.60 -3.68
N THR A 105 1.03 5.31 -3.98
CA THR A 105 0.70 4.72 -5.28
C THR A 105 -0.70 4.10 -5.38
N ALA A 106 -1.51 4.18 -4.33
CA ALA A 106 -2.84 3.57 -4.27
C ALA A 106 -3.95 4.44 -4.90
N ALA A 107 -3.67 5.04 -6.06
CA ALA A 107 -4.50 6.05 -6.73
C ALA A 107 -5.17 5.56 -8.01
#